data_AF-A0A3L7XX87-F1
#
_entry.id   AF-A0A3L7XX87-F1
#
_cell.length_a   1.000
_cell.length_b   1.000
_cell.length_c   1.000
_cell.angle_alpha   90.00
_cell.angle_beta   90.00
_cell.angle_gamma   90.00
#
_symmetry.space_group_name_H-M   'P 1'
#
loop_
_entity.id
_entity.type
_entity.pdbx_description
1 polymer ?
#
loop_
_entity_poly.entity_id
_entity_poly.type
_entity_poly.pdbx_seq_one_letter_code
_entity_poly.pdbx_strand_id
1 'polypeptide(L)' 'TTKEIAEALDRRGISVEKHQVMLDEPLKQLGSYKVQIKVAAHLVAEVTVVVEPKG' A
#
# COMPACT_ATOMS: atom_id res chain seq x y z
N THR A 1 -8.11 -2.20 6.22
CA THR A 1 -7.38 -2.41 4.97
C THR A 1 -6.45 -1.26 4.59
N THR A 2 -6.91 -0.13 4.05
CA THR A 2 -5.99 0.94 3.58
C THR A 2 -5.11 1.52 4.69
N LYS A 3 -5.67 1.68 5.90
CA LYS A 3 -4.92 2.11 7.10
C LYS A 3 -3.88 1.08 7.53
N GLU A 4 -4.20 -0.21 7.50
CA GLU A 4 -3.27 -1.29 7.86
C GLU A 4 -2.09 -1.38 6.88
N ILE A 5 -2.33 -1.07 5.60
CA ILE A 5 -1.30 -1.03 4.57
C ILE A 5 -0.38 0.16 4.79
N ALA A 6 -0.95 1.35 5.04
CA ALA A 6 -0.18 2.52 5.39
C ALA A 6 0.68 2.27 6.64
N GLU A 7 0.12 1.64 7.69
CA GLU A 7 0.87 1.28 8.90
C GLU A 7 1.96 0.22 8.63
N ALA A 8 1.70 -0.78 7.77
CA ALA A 8 2.70 -1.79 7.42
C ALA A 8 3.87 -1.20 6.62
N LEU A 9 3.60 -0.21 5.77
CA LEU A 9 4.60 0.55 5.02
C LEU A 9 5.38 1.50 5.93
N ASP A 10 4.70 2.18 6.85
CA ASP A 10 5.31 3.07 7.82
C ASP A 10 6.27 2.31 8.76
N ARG A 11 5.92 1.08 9.16
CA ARG A 11 6.83 0.18 9.89
C ARG A 11 8.11 -0.18 9.12
N ARG A 12 8.10 -0.12 7.78
CA ARG A 12 9.28 -0.30 6.93
C ARG A 12 10.04 1.00 6.68
N GLY A 13 9.63 2.11 7.31
CA GLY A 13 10.20 3.44 7.13
C GLY A 13 9.61 4.21 5.94
N ILE A 14 8.52 3.72 5.35
CA ILE A 14 7.84 4.35 4.21
C ILE A 14 6.57 5.03 4.73
N SER A 15 6.71 6.27 5.18
CA SER A 15 5.59 7.06 5.72
C SER A 15 4.71 7.55 4.58
N VAL A 16 3.53 6.95 4.43
CA VAL A 16 2.63 7.20 3.29
C VAL A 16 1.26 7.58 3.78
N GLU A 17 0.73 8.66 3.22
CA GLU A 17 -0.63 9.05 3.52
C GLU A 17 -1.64 8.30 2.66
N LYS A 18 -2.84 8.07 3.21
CA LYS A 18 -3.95 7.41 2.51
C LYS A 18 -4.27 7.99 1.12
N HIS A 19 -3.95 9.26 0.88
CA HIS A 19 -4.19 9.95 -0.39
C HIS A 19 -3.07 9.71 -1.42
N GLN A 20 -1.87 9.33 -0.96
CA GLN A 20 -0.72 9.00 -1.80
C GLN A 20 -0.73 7.55 -2.27
N VAL A 21 -1.50 6.71 -1.60
CA VAL A 21 -1.70 5.30 -1.92
C VAL A 21 -2.69 5.21 -3.08
N MET A 22 -2.17 5.00 -4.29
CA MET A 22 -2.99 4.73 -5.48
C MET A 22 -3.33 3.23 -5.51
N LEU A 23 -4.49 2.90 -4.94
CA LEU A 23 -5.13 1.60 -5.09
C LEU A 23 -6.05 1.66 -6.30
N ASP A 24 -5.69 0.99 -7.38
CA ASP A 24 -6.57 0.88 -8.56
C ASP A 24 -7.81 0.03 -8.26
N GLU A 25 -7.66 -0.98 -7.39
CA GLU A 25 -8.76 -1.85 -6.99
C GLU A 25 -8.85 -2.01 -5.47
N PRO A 26 -10.07 -2.07 -4.91
CA PRO A 26 -10.24 -2.35 -3.50
C PRO A 26 -9.77 -3.78 -3.19
N LEU A 27 -8.92 -3.91 -2.18
CA LEU A 27 -8.35 -5.17 -1.68
C LEU A 27 -9.42 -6.04 -1.02
N LYS A 28 -10.27 -6.64 -1.86
CA LYS A 28 -11.41 -7.48 -1.48
C LYS A 28 -11.10 -8.98 -1.61
N GLN A 29 -10.01 -9.36 -2.27
CA GLN A 29 -9.60 -10.75 -2.42
C GLN A 29 -8.22 -10.98 -1.82
N LEU A 30 -7.97 -12.23 -1.45
CA LEU A 30 -6.64 -12.70 -1.05
C LEU A 30 -5.77 -12.75 -2.30
N GLY A 31 -4.60 -12.14 -2.25
CA GLY A 31 -3.78 -12.00 -3.44
C GLY A 31 -2.68 -10.96 -3.30
N SER A 32 -1.85 -10.86 -4.33
CA SER A 32 -0.78 -9.86 -4.43
C SER A 32 -1.24 -8.70 -5.29
N TYR A 33 -1.14 -7.49 -4.76
CA TYR A 33 -1.57 -6.26 -5.41
C TYR A 33 -0.40 -5.30 -5.51
N LYS A 34 -0.20 -4.76 -6.72
CA LYS A 34 0.77 -3.70 -6.94
C LYS A 34 0.12 -2.37 -6.62
N VAL A 35 0.73 -1.64 -5.70
CA VAL A 35 0.25 -0.35 -5.24
C VAL A 35 1.33 0.67 -5.53
N GLN A 36 0.96 1.72 -6.27
CA GLN A 36 1.85 2.84 -6.51
C GLN A 36 1.69 3.87 -5.40
N ILE A 37 2.83 4.32 -4.89
CA ILE A 37 2.90 5.23 -3.76
C ILE A 37 3.72 6.42 -4.19
N LYS A 38 3.12 7.61 -4.09
CA LYS A 38 3.83 8.87 -4.29
C LYS A 38 4.59 9.23 -3.02
N VAL A 39 5.91 9.08 -3.03
CA VAL A 39 6.78 9.43 -1.90
C VAL A 39 7.16 10.92 -1.96
N ALA A 40 7.39 11.45 -3.17
CA ALA A 40 7.66 12.86 -3.41
C ALA A 40 7.04 13.32 -4.75
N ALA A 41 7.07 14.63 -5.04
CA ALA A 41 6.45 15.23 -6.23
C ALA A 41 6.84 14.55 -7.55
N HIS A 42 8.04 13.97 -7.64
CA HIS A 42 8.54 13.23 -8.80
C HIS A 42 9.00 11.81 -8.49
N LEU A 43 8.72 11.29 -7.29
CA LEU A 43 9.14 9.96 -6.87
C LEU A 43 7.92 9.08 -6.59
N VAL A 44 7.72 8.08 -7.47
CA VAL A 44 6.70 7.06 -7.33
C VAL A 44 7.40 5.73 -7.02
N ALA A 45 7.06 5.13 -5.89
CA ALA A 45 7.49 3.79 -5.52
C ALA A 45 6.39 2.79 -5.85
N GLU A 46 6.75 1.68 -6.48
CA GLU A 46 5.84 0.54 -6.65
C GLU A 46 6.07 -0.44 -5.49
N VAL A 47 5.00 -0.75 -4.74
CA VAL A 47 5.06 -1.72 -3.65
C VAL A 47 4.07 -2.84 -3.91
N THR A 48 4.55 -4.08 -3.76
CA THR A 48 3.68 -5.26 -3.82
C THR A 48 3.15 -5.54 -2.42
N VAL A 49 1.84 -5.39 -2.24
CA VAL A 49 1.11 -5.70 -1.01
C VAL A 49 0.49 -7.07 -1.18
N VAL A 50 0.81 -8.00 -0.28
CA VAL A 50 0.19 -9.33 -0.26
C VAL A 50 -0.87 -9.36 0.83
N VAL A 51 -2.11 -9.66 0.45
CA VAL A 51 -3.23 -9.83 1.39
C VAL A 51 -3.37 -11.31 1.70
N GLU A 52 -3.01 -11.68 2.93
CA GLU A 52 -3.16 -13.03 3.46
C GLU A 52 -4.36 -13.07 4.42
N PRO A 53 -5.10 -14.19 4.48
CA PRO A 53 -6.17 -14.35 5.46
C PRO A 53 -5.53 -14.40 6.86
N LYS A 54 -6.04 -13.59 7.79
CA LYS A 54 -5.72 -13.77 9.21
C LYS A 54 -6.35 -15.09 9.67
N GLY A 55 -5.51 -16.13 9.75
CA GLY A 55 -5.81 -17.37 10.48
C GLY A 55 -5.72 -17.16 11.98
#